data_AF-A0A9D1M5M6-F1
#
_entry.id   AF-A0A9D1M5M6-F1
#
_cell.length_a   1.000
_cell.length_b   1.000
_cell.length_c   1.000
_cell.angle_alpha   90.00
_cell.angle_beta   90.00
_cell.angle_gamma   90.00
#
_symmetry.space_group_name_H-M   'P 1'
#
loop_
_entity.id
_entity.type
_entity.pdbx_description
1 polymer ?
#
loop_
_entity_poly.entity_id
_entity_poly.type
_entity_poly.pdbx_seq_one_letter_code
_entity_poly.pdbx_strand_id
1 'polypeptide(L)'
;MSVYSYCSKSQYPQRAAKRMIGFQIFCYRHKYKLSTEVFCKRCGISPKELEKVELGLPSPGAPRWHSIRKVLESNNLQLHIELRPKEA
;
A
#
# COMPACT_ATOMS: atom_id res chain seq x y z
N MET A 1 -1.04 3.29 -18.78
CA MET A 1 -1.52 2.70 -17.51
C MET A 1 -0.38 1.89 -16.90
N SER A 2 0.19 2.31 -15.77
CA SER A 2 1.27 1.54 -15.11
C SER A 2 0.67 0.42 -14.26
N VAL A 3 0.66 -0.80 -14.80
CA VAL A 3 0.17 -2.01 -14.12
C VAL A 3 1.31 -2.58 -13.28
N TYR A 4 1.41 -2.19 -12.00
CA TYR A 4 2.32 -2.87 -11.07
C TYR A 4 1.84 -4.31 -10.88
N SER A 5 2.66 -5.30 -11.24
CA SER A 5 2.44 -6.71 -10.89
C SER A 5 3.13 -7.01 -9.57
N TYR A 6 2.42 -7.59 -8.61
CA TYR A 6 3.04 -8.07 -7.38
C TYR A 6 3.89 -9.30 -7.72
N CYS A 7 5.21 -9.13 -7.87
CA CYS A 7 6.15 -10.25 -7.89
C CYS A 7 6.50 -10.62 -6.46
N SER A 8 5.56 -11.26 -5.76
CA SER A 8 5.95 -12.03 -4.58
C SER A 8 6.63 -13.31 -5.07
N LYS A 9 7.82 -13.63 -4.54
CA LYS A 9 8.41 -14.98 -4.70
C LYS A 9 7.58 -16.06 -3.99
N SER A 10 6.57 -15.69 -3.22
CA SER A 10 5.67 -16.63 -2.56
C SER A 10 4.62 -17.16 -3.55
N GLN A 11 4.32 -18.46 -3.46
CA GLN A 11 3.16 -19.12 -4.10
C GLN A 11 1.77 -18.54 -3.71
N TYR A 12 1.70 -17.44 -2.95
CA TYR A 12 0.43 -16.87 -2.49
C TYR A 12 -0.34 -16.17 -3.61
N PRO A 13 -1.68 -16.34 -3.68
CA PRO A 13 -2.53 -15.63 -4.62
C PRO A 13 -2.30 -14.11 -4.52
N GLN A 14 -2.24 -13.41 -5.66
CA GLN A 14 -2.12 -11.94 -5.75
C GLN A 14 -3.08 -11.19 -4.80
N ARG A 15 -4.26 -11.76 -4.57
CA ARG A 15 -5.27 -11.25 -3.64
C ARG A 15 -4.82 -11.31 -2.17
N ALA A 16 -4.17 -12.40 -1.75
CA ALA A 16 -3.65 -12.55 -0.39
C ALA A 16 -2.50 -11.58 -0.14
N ALA A 17 -1.58 -11.43 -1.09
CA ALA A 17 -0.49 -10.46 -1.00
C ALA A 17 -0.98 -9.02 -0.85
N LYS A 18 -1.99 -8.61 -1.63
CA LYS A 18 -2.62 -7.28 -1.51
C LYS A 18 -3.22 -7.04 -0.13
N ARG A 19 -3.90 -8.04 0.44
CA ARG A 19 -4.46 -7.98 1.79
C ARG A 19 -3.39 -7.88 2.87
N MET A 20 -2.31 -8.64 2.75
CA MET A 20 -1.19 -8.58 3.70
C MET A 20 -0.53 -7.20 3.70
N ILE A 21 -0.32 -6.61 2.53
CA ILE A 21 0.24 -5.25 2.40
C ILE A 21 -0.70 -4.21 3.00
N GLY A 22 -1.99 -4.30 2.66
CA GLY A 22 -3.02 -3.42 3.23
C GLY A 22 -3.04 -3.49 4.76
N PHE A 23 -3.04 -4.71 5.30
CA PHE A 23 -3.01 -4.94 6.74
C PHE A 23 -1.75 -4.39 7.39
N GLN A 24 -0.57 -4.57 6.77
CA GLN A 24 0.67 -4.00 7.28
C GLN A 24 0.60 -2.47 7.37
N ILE A 25 0.05 -1.81 6.35
CA ILE A 25 -0.15 -0.35 6.34
C ILE A 25 -1.08 0.08 7.47
N PHE A 26 -2.20 -0.62 7.66
CA PHE A 26 -3.13 -0.38 8.76
C PHE A 26 -2.42 -0.49 10.12
N CYS A 27 -1.68 -1.58 10.35
CA CYS A 27 -0.95 -1.79 11.59
C CYS A 27 0.06 -0.67 11.86
N TYR A 28 0.80 -0.24 10.84
CA TYR A 28 1.73 0.88 10.96
C TYR A 28 1.04 2.20 11.27
N ARG A 29 -0.04 2.51 10.57
CA ARG A 29 -0.80 3.75 10.80
C ARG A 29 -1.27 3.83 12.26
N HIS A 30 -1.82 2.73 12.78
CA HIS A 30 -2.30 2.66 14.15
C HIS A 30 -1.16 2.63 15.19
N LYS A 31 -0.11 1.83 14.99
CA LYS A 31 1.02 1.70 15.92
C LYS A 31 1.80 3.01 16.07
N TYR A 32 2.01 3.74 14.97
CA TYR A 32 2.77 4.99 14.94
C TYR A 32 1.88 6.23 15.00
N LYS A 33 0.58 6.07 15.29
CA LYS A 33 -0.40 7.17 15.42
C LYS A 33 -0.40 8.13 14.22
N LEU A 34 -0.21 7.60 13.02
CA LEU A 34 -0.27 8.39 11.79
C LEU A 34 -1.74 8.71 11.54
N SER A 35 -2.12 9.98 11.65
CA SER A 35 -3.49 10.42 11.35
C SER A 35 -3.86 10.03 9.92
N THR A 36 -5.06 9.46 9.76
CA THR A 36 -5.64 9.13 8.45
C THR A 36 -5.61 10.32 7.50
N GLU A 37 -5.99 11.51 7.99
CA GLU A 37 -6.04 12.73 7.18
C GLU A 37 -4.65 13.17 6.73
N VAL A 38 -3.68 13.17 7.64
CA VAL A 38 -2.30 13.56 7.33
C VAL A 38 -1.65 12.56 6.37
N PHE A 39 -1.89 11.26 6.59
CA PHE A 39 -1.40 10.19 5.74
C PHE A 39 -1.96 10.31 4.32
N CYS A 40 -3.29 10.47 4.20
CA CYS A 40 -3.98 10.69 2.93
C CYS A 40 -3.46 11.93 2.19
N LYS A 41 -3.30 13.05 2.90
CA LYS A 41 -2.78 14.30 2.32
C LYS A 41 -1.37 14.12 1.77
N ARG A 42 -0.48 13.45 2.50
CA ARG A 42 0.90 13.17 2.05
C ARG A 42 0.94 12.18 0.88
N CYS A 43 0.04 11.21 0.86
CA CYS A 43 -0.05 10.22 -0.21
C CYS A 43 -0.75 10.75 -1.47
N GLY A 44 -1.52 11.84 -1.34
CA GLY A 44 -2.38 12.37 -2.41
C GLY A 44 -3.52 11.41 -2.76
N ILE A 45 -4.10 10.76 -1.75
CA ILE A 45 -5.24 9.84 -1.87
C ILE A 45 -6.36 10.27 -0.93
N SER A 46 -7.59 9.84 -1.21
CA SER A 46 -8.73 10.04 -0.32
C SER A 46 -8.76 9.02 0.82
N PRO A 47 -9.43 9.32 1.96
CA PRO A 47 -9.65 8.35 3.03
C PRO A 47 -10.34 7.05 2.57
N LYS A 48 -11.29 7.15 1.63
CA LYS A 48 -11.97 5.98 1.04
C LYS A 48 -11.01 5.11 0.22
N GLU A 49 -10.05 5.70 -0.47
CA GLU A 49 -9.02 4.95 -1.19
C GLU A 49 -8.04 4.29 -0.22
N LEU A 50 -7.65 4.98 0.85
CA LEU A 50 -6.82 4.41 1.91
C LEU A 50 -7.50 3.20 2.55
N GLU A 51 -8.78 3.29 2.88
CA GLU A 51 -9.55 2.18 3.45
C GLU A 51 -9.56 0.96 2.51
N LYS A 52 -9.80 1.17 1.21
CA LYS A 52 -9.73 0.08 0.21
C LYS A 52 -8.33 -0.54 0.14
N VAL A 53 -7.28 0.27 0.24
CA VAL A 53 -5.89 -0.21 0.27
C VAL A 53 -5.63 -1.03 1.53
N GLU A 54 -6.02 -0.55 2.70
CA GLU A 54 -5.86 -1.23 3.99
C GLU A 54 -6.61 -2.58 4.02
N LEU A 55 -7.77 -2.65 3.39
CA LEU A 55 -8.56 -3.88 3.24
C LEU A 55 -8.07 -4.81 2.11
N GLY A 56 -7.08 -4.38 1.31
CA GLY A 56 -6.60 -5.12 0.14
C GLY A 56 -7.67 -5.30 -0.95
N LEU A 57 -8.63 -4.37 -1.03
CA LEU A 57 -9.72 -4.38 -2.01
C LEU A 57 -9.27 -3.76 -3.34
N PRO A 58 -9.86 -4.20 -4.47
CA PRO A 58 -9.65 -3.54 -5.74
C PRO A 58 -10.19 -2.10 -5.70
N SER A 59 -9.39 -1.16 -6.22
CA SER A 59 -9.80 0.23 -6.44
C SER A 59 -9.77 0.51 -7.96
N PRO A 60 -10.71 1.29 -8.49
CA PRO A 60 -10.72 1.66 -9.92
C PRO A 60 -9.47 2.43 -10.34
N GLY A 61 -8.77 3.07 -9.40
CA GLY A 61 -7.41 3.57 -9.58
C GLY A 61 -6.38 2.61 -8.99
N ALA A 62 -5.25 2.42 -9.67
CA ALA A 62 -4.10 1.77 -9.05
C ALA A 62 -3.70 2.58 -7.80
N PRO A 63 -3.48 1.95 -6.64
CA PRO A 63 -3.04 2.67 -5.45
C PRO A 63 -1.75 3.42 -5.76
N ARG A 64 -1.59 4.63 -5.20
CA ARG A 64 -0.37 5.43 -5.32
C ARG A 64 0.75 4.83 -4.46
N TRP A 65 1.17 3.62 -4.80
CA TRP A 65 2.13 2.82 -4.03
C TRP A 65 3.46 3.53 -3.80
N HIS A 66 3.93 4.29 -4.80
CA HIS A 66 5.12 5.11 -4.66
C HIS A 66 4.97 6.15 -3.52
N SER A 67 3.85 6.89 -3.49
CA SER A 67 3.59 7.88 -2.44
C SER A 67 3.42 7.23 -1.06
N ILE A 68 2.69 6.12 -1.00
CA ILE A 68 2.50 5.34 0.23
C ILE A 68 3.85 4.87 0.78
N ARG A 69 4.71 4.30 -0.08
CA ARG A 69 6.05 3.86 0.29
C ARG A 69 6.88 5.01 0.83
N LYS A 70 6.90 6.16 0.14
CA LYS A 70 7.64 7.36 0.57
C LYS A 70 7.20 7.85 1.95
N VAL A 71 5.89 7.83 2.23
CA VAL A 71 5.37 8.20 3.56
C VAL A 71 5.81 7.21 4.62
N LEU A 72 5.76 5.91 4.34
CA LEU A 72 6.24 4.89 5.28
C LEU A 72 7.75 5.03 5.54
N GLU A 73 8.56 5.17 4.50
CA GLU A 73 10.01 5.37 4.59
C GLU A 73 10.36 6.61 5.41
N SER A 74 9.62 7.73 5.24
CA SER A 74 9.80 8.94 6.05
C SER A 74 9.51 8.76 7.54
N ASN A 75 8.85 7.67 7.92
CA ASN A 75 8.59 7.28 9.31
C ASN A 75 9.47 6.10 9.75
N ASN A 76 10.53 5.77 9.01
CA ASN A 76 11.39 4.59 9.22
C ASN A 76 10.63 3.26 9.14
N LEU A 77 9.59 3.20 8.31
CA LEU A 77 8.77 2.01 8.08
C LEU A 77 9.01 1.48 6.67
N GLN A 78 9.08 0.16 6.52
CA GLN A 78 9.25 -0.50 5.23
C GLN A 78 8.16 -1.56 5.04
N LEU A 79 7.60 -1.62 3.84
CA LEU A 79 6.75 -2.74 3.45
C LEU A 79 7.64 -3.98 3.31
N HIS A 80 7.25 -5.10 3.91
CA HIS A 80 8.05 -6.34 3.86
C HIS A 80 7.91 -7.09 2.53
N ILE A 81 7.21 -6.50 1.55
CA ILE A 81 6.93 -7.09 0.26
C ILE A 81 7.49 -6.17 -0.83
N GLU A 82 8.47 -6.66 -1.59
CA GLU A 82 9.03 -5.97 -2.76
C GLU A 82 7.94 -5.80 -3.83
N LEU A 83 7.59 -4.55 -4.15
CA LEU A 83 6.83 -4.24 -5.35
C LEU A 83 7.83 -4.05 -6.50
N ARG A 84 7.86 -4.97 -7.46
CA ARG A 84 8.60 -4.80 -8.71
C ARG A 84 7.66 -4.28 -9.81
N PRO A 85 8.10 -3.36 -10.68
CA PRO A 85 7.36 -3.04 -11.88
C PRO A 85 7.23 -4.31 -12.74
N LYS A 86 6.11 -4.44 -13.44
CA LYS A 86 5.92 -5.51 -14.43
C LYS A 86 6.91 -5.23 -15.55
N GLU A 87 7.93 -6.07 -15.72
CA GLU A 87 8.78 -6.03 -16.91
C GLU A 87 7.88 -6.27 -18.14
N ALA A 88 8.10 -5.45 -19.17
CA ALA A 88 7.32 -5.42 -20.39
C ALA A 88 7.59 -6.64 -21.27
#